data_AF-A0A7Y0D5H1-F1
#
_entry.id   AF-A0A7Y0D5H1-F1
#
_cell.length_a   1.000
_cell.length_b   1.000
_cell.length_c   1.000
_cell.angle_alpha   90.00
_cell.angle_beta   90.00
_cell.angle_gamma   90.00
#
_symmetry.space_group_name_H-M   'P 1'
#
loop_
_entity.id
_entity.type
_entity.pdbx_description
1 polymer ?
#
loop_
_entity_poly.entity_id
_entity_poly.type
_entity_poly.pdbx_seq_one_letter_code
_entity_poly.pdbx_strand_id
1 'polypeptide(L)'
;MTKTASARLVLQDVVFVRNKLETEVGHIEWRLYWILAVVFLRSVGHVLDKVDGSNDLDLKKEANALFKSWQIGNEHEIFRSFIDCERNSILKEYESDMSEGPVPVLINLKNKAGCDVIQQVLIEENIYRPMTSGVYEGEDGRTLIDEAISWWESQLDKLDRVDAGQPG
;
A
#
# COMPACT_ATOMS: atom_id res chain seq x y z
N MET A 1 -22.30 -4.56 14.22
CA MET A 1 -20.88 -4.88 13.95
C MET A 1 -20.74 -4.98 12.44
N THR A 2 -19.70 -4.38 11.86
CA THR A 2 -19.40 -4.51 10.42
C THR A 2 -19.01 -5.96 10.11
N LYS A 3 -19.39 -6.47 8.93
CA LYS A 3 -19.09 -7.86 8.55
C LYS A 3 -17.61 -8.08 8.27
N THR A 4 -16.90 -7.00 7.98
CA THR A 4 -15.46 -6.95 7.68
C THR A 4 -14.61 -6.58 8.92
N ALA A 5 -15.10 -6.83 10.13
CA ALA A 5 -14.47 -6.34 11.37
C ALA A 5 -13.00 -6.79 11.53
N SER A 6 -12.69 -8.04 11.19
CA SER A 6 -11.32 -8.57 11.34
C SER A 6 -10.38 -8.00 10.27
N ALA A 7 -10.85 -7.89 9.02
CA ALA A 7 -10.09 -7.26 7.95
C ALA A 7 -9.80 -5.78 8.24
N ARG A 8 -10.77 -5.05 8.83
CA ARG A 8 -10.59 -3.66 9.27
C ARG A 8 -9.59 -3.52 10.40
N LEU A 9 -9.53 -4.48 11.32
CA LEU A 9 -8.51 -4.49 12.37
C LEU A 9 -7.10 -4.59 11.77
N VAL A 10 -6.89 -5.49 10.81
CA VAL A 10 -5.59 -5.59 10.10
C VAL A 10 -5.26 -4.28 9.38
N LEU A 11 -6.24 -3.65 8.74
CA LEU A 11 -6.03 -2.38 8.05
C LEU A 11 -5.64 -1.24 9.03
N GLN A 12 -6.21 -1.22 10.23
CA GLN A 12 -5.79 -0.29 11.28
C GLN A 12 -4.33 -0.49 11.69
N ASP A 13 -3.85 -1.75 11.74
CA ASP A 13 -2.45 -2.04 12.01
C ASP A 13 -1.54 -1.55 10.86
N VAL A 14 -1.99 -1.62 9.60
CA VAL A 14 -1.27 -1.00 8.46
C VAL A 14 -1.11 0.51 8.69
N VAL A 15 -2.19 1.20 9.06
CA VAL A 15 -2.16 2.65 9.33
C VAL A 15 -1.19 2.99 10.47
N PHE A 16 -1.16 2.17 11.52
CA PHE A 16 -0.20 2.34 12.61
C PHE A 16 1.25 2.22 12.12
N VAL A 17 1.56 1.18 11.34
CA VAL A 17 2.91 0.94 10.82
C VAL A 17 3.31 2.02 9.83
N ARG A 18 2.41 2.45 8.94
CA ARG A 18 2.62 3.59 8.04
C ARG A 18 3.08 4.82 8.80
N ASN A 19 2.42 5.14 9.92
CA ASN A 19 2.80 6.31 10.73
C ASN A 19 4.17 6.17 11.38
N LYS A 20 4.67 4.95 11.63
CA LYS A 20 6.04 4.73 12.10
C LYS A 20 7.07 5.06 11.03
N LEU A 21 6.78 4.75 9.76
CA LEU A 21 7.68 5.01 8.63
C LEU A 21 7.96 6.50 8.38
N GLU A 22 7.12 7.42 8.86
CA GLU A 22 7.32 8.86 8.70
C GLU A 22 8.54 9.39 9.47
N THR A 23 8.76 8.85 10.67
CA THR A 23 9.78 9.36 11.59
C THR A 23 10.95 8.40 11.78
N GLU A 24 10.87 7.20 11.21
CA GLU A 24 11.90 6.18 11.39
C GLU A 24 13.13 6.49 10.54
N VAL A 25 14.28 6.53 11.20
CA VAL A 25 15.58 6.84 10.58
C VAL A 25 16.50 5.64 10.53
N GLY A 26 16.26 4.62 11.37
CA GLY A 26 17.02 3.38 11.40
C GLY A 26 16.68 2.51 10.20
N HIS A 27 17.70 2.15 9.40
CA HIS A 27 17.48 1.35 8.19
C HIS A 27 16.86 -0.02 8.47
N ILE A 28 17.22 -0.64 9.60
CA ILE A 28 16.71 -1.97 9.97
C ILE A 28 15.23 -1.85 10.33
N GLU A 29 14.89 -0.92 11.22
CA GLU A 29 13.53 -0.65 11.67
C GLU A 29 12.64 -0.24 10.51
N TRP A 30 13.13 0.64 9.64
CA TRP A 30 12.42 1.07 8.44
C TRP A 30 12.09 -0.13 7.54
N ARG A 31 13.08 -0.98 7.23
CA ARG A 31 12.87 -2.20 6.44
C ARG A 31 11.88 -3.16 7.09
N LEU A 32 11.95 -3.33 8.41
CA LEU A 32 11.00 -4.18 9.15
C LEU A 32 9.58 -3.63 9.09
N TYR A 33 9.40 -2.32 9.24
CA TYR A 33 8.10 -1.66 9.12
C TYR A 33 7.55 -1.72 7.70
N TRP A 34 8.40 -1.59 6.67
CA TRP A 34 8.00 -1.79 5.29
C TRP A 34 7.45 -3.18 5.03
N ILE A 35 8.22 -4.20 5.39
CA ILE A 35 7.82 -5.61 5.26
C ILE A 35 6.49 -5.84 6.00
N LEU A 36 6.36 -5.31 7.22
CA LEU A 36 5.16 -5.44 8.02
C LEU A 36 3.94 -4.78 7.35
N ALA A 37 4.09 -3.56 6.83
CA ALA A 37 3.03 -2.85 6.13
C ALA A 37 2.55 -3.62 4.90
N VAL A 38 3.47 -4.06 4.03
CA VAL A 38 3.13 -4.81 2.81
C VAL A 38 2.47 -6.15 3.13
N VAL A 39 2.99 -6.89 4.12
CA VAL A 39 2.41 -8.16 4.57
C VAL A 39 1.00 -7.96 5.15
N PHE A 40 0.79 -6.91 5.96
CA PHE A 40 -0.54 -6.60 6.48
C PHE A 40 -1.52 -6.17 5.37
N LEU A 41 -1.10 -5.32 4.42
CA LEU A 41 -1.92 -4.96 3.25
C LEU A 41 -2.41 -6.22 2.51
N ARG A 42 -1.57 -7.23 2.33
CA ARG A 42 -2.00 -8.49 1.72
C ARG A 42 -2.88 -9.33 2.65
N SER A 43 -2.65 -9.24 3.94
CA SER A 43 -3.37 -9.98 4.98
C SER A 43 -4.81 -9.51 5.14
N VAL A 44 -5.11 -8.23 4.89
CA VAL A 44 -6.50 -7.70 4.85
C VAL A 44 -7.39 -8.59 3.96
N GLY A 45 -6.97 -8.84 2.71
CA GLY A 45 -7.72 -9.70 1.79
C GLY A 45 -7.77 -11.17 2.20
N HIS A 46 -6.73 -11.67 2.87
CA HIS A 46 -6.72 -13.04 3.38
C HIS A 46 -7.71 -13.23 4.55
N VAL A 47 -7.71 -12.28 5.50
CA VAL A 47 -8.63 -12.26 6.64
C VAL A 47 -10.07 -12.05 6.16
N LEU A 48 -10.28 -11.20 5.16
CA LEU A 48 -11.59 -11.01 4.53
C LEU A 48 -12.16 -12.33 3.98
N ASP A 49 -11.38 -13.14 3.26
CA ASP A 49 -11.87 -14.41 2.68
C ASP A 49 -11.95 -15.56 3.71
N LYS A 50 -10.97 -15.64 4.62
CA LYS A 50 -10.79 -16.81 5.50
C LYS A 50 -11.38 -16.65 6.88
N VAL A 51 -11.49 -15.43 7.39
CA VAL A 51 -12.00 -15.16 8.75
C VAL A 51 -13.40 -14.56 8.64
N ASP A 52 -13.51 -13.36 8.07
CA ASP A 52 -14.79 -12.66 7.96
C ASP A 52 -15.76 -13.44 7.04
N GLY A 53 -15.30 -13.85 5.85
CA GLY A 53 -16.10 -14.65 4.91
C GLY A 53 -16.41 -16.07 5.39
N SER A 54 -15.69 -16.61 6.39
CA SER A 54 -16.09 -17.90 6.99
C SER A 54 -17.29 -17.76 7.92
N ASN A 55 -17.53 -16.56 8.45
CA ASN A 55 -18.69 -16.25 9.30
C ASN A 55 -19.93 -15.82 8.49
N ASP A 56 -19.75 -15.36 7.25
CA ASP A 56 -20.83 -14.96 6.34
C ASP A 56 -20.56 -15.44 4.91
N LEU A 57 -21.35 -16.42 4.45
CA LEU A 57 -21.21 -17.03 3.13
C LEU A 57 -21.55 -16.08 1.97
N ASP A 58 -22.42 -15.10 2.20
CA ASP A 58 -22.78 -14.13 1.16
C ASP A 58 -21.69 -13.07 1.02
N LEU A 59 -21.14 -12.58 2.16
CA LEU A 59 -19.91 -11.79 2.16
C LEU A 59 -18.79 -12.51 1.41
N LYS A 60 -18.60 -13.81 1.66
CA LYS A 60 -17.58 -14.60 0.98
C LYS A 60 -17.78 -14.64 -0.54
N LYS A 61 -19.00 -14.82 -1.01
CA LYS A 61 -19.29 -14.82 -2.46
C LYS A 61 -18.97 -13.46 -3.08
N GLU A 62 -19.37 -12.38 -2.42
CA GLU A 62 -19.13 -11.02 -2.88
C GLU A 62 -17.63 -10.67 -2.89
N ALA A 63 -16.92 -10.97 -1.80
CA ALA A 63 -15.47 -10.78 -1.71
C ALA A 63 -14.73 -11.56 -2.81
N ASN A 64 -15.17 -12.79 -3.11
CA ASN A 64 -14.60 -13.58 -4.20
C ASN A 64 -14.92 -13.00 -5.59
N ALA A 65 -16.09 -12.39 -5.78
CA ALA A 65 -16.44 -11.71 -7.02
C ALA A 65 -15.59 -10.45 -7.23
N LEU A 66 -15.43 -9.62 -6.20
CA LEU A 66 -14.54 -8.45 -6.23
C LEU A 66 -13.08 -8.87 -6.45
N PHE A 67 -12.60 -9.91 -5.76
CA PHE A 67 -11.24 -10.40 -5.95
C PHE A 67 -10.94 -10.76 -7.41
N LYS A 68 -11.91 -11.38 -8.11
CA LYS A 68 -11.78 -11.66 -9.54
C LYS A 68 -11.74 -10.38 -10.39
N SER A 69 -12.53 -9.35 -10.04
CA SER A 69 -12.48 -8.09 -10.77
C SER A 69 -11.16 -7.36 -10.57
N TRP A 70 -10.52 -7.48 -9.41
CA TRP A 70 -9.20 -6.88 -9.13
C TRP A 70 -8.08 -7.43 -10.03
N GLN A 71 -8.24 -8.64 -10.58
CA GLN A 71 -7.26 -9.25 -11.48
C GLN A 71 -7.30 -8.69 -12.91
N ILE A 72 -8.31 -7.89 -13.27
CA ILE A 72 -8.57 -7.49 -14.65
C ILE A 72 -8.69 -5.97 -14.75
N GLY A 73 -8.23 -5.38 -15.87
CA GLY A 73 -8.37 -3.95 -16.17
C GLY A 73 -7.47 -3.05 -15.31
N ASN A 74 -7.49 -1.73 -15.53
CA ASN A 74 -6.52 -0.82 -14.89
C ASN A 74 -6.98 -0.24 -13.54
N GLU A 75 -8.26 -0.40 -13.17
CA GLU A 75 -8.87 0.24 -11.98
C GLU A 75 -8.32 -0.25 -10.62
N HIS A 76 -7.58 -1.35 -10.62
CA HIS A 76 -7.04 -1.98 -9.40
C HIS A 76 -5.53 -2.21 -9.50
N GLU A 77 -4.83 -1.30 -10.18
CA GLU A 77 -3.38 -1.37 -10.38
C GLU A 77 -2.61 -1.43 -9.06
N ILE A 78 -2.99 -0.62 -8.06
CA ILE A 78 -2.34 -0.64 -6.74
C ILE A 78 -2.40 -2.03 -6.08
N PHE A 79 -3.49 -2.78 -6.30
CA PHE A 79 -3.59 -4.13 -5.78
C PHE A 79 -2.61 -5.10 -6.46
N ARG A 80 -2.50 -5.03 -7.80
CA ARG A 80 -1.69 -6.00 -8.56
C ARG A 80 -0.21 -5.62 -8.60
N SER A 81 0.07 -4.38 -8.97
CA SER A 81 1.40 -3.86 -9.25
C SER A 81 2.15 -3.44 -7.99
N PHE A 82 1.45 -3.23 -6.87
CA PHE A 82 2.08 -2.94 -5.58
C PHE A 82 1.78 -4.04 -4.55
N ILE A 83 0.56 -4.17 -4.05
CA ILE A 83 0.25 -5.05 -2.91
C ILE A 83 0.63 -6.51 -3.19
N ASP A 84 0.24 -7.07 -4.33
CA ASP A 84 0.53 -8.48 -4.64
C ASP A 84 1.98 -8.69 -5.11
N CYS A 85 2.51 -7.77 -5.93
CA CYS A 85 3.87 -7.85 -6.47
C CYS A 85 4.93 -7.71 -5.37
N GLU A 86 4.90 -6.60 -4.61
CA GLU A 86 5.88 -6.33 -3.54
C GLU A 86 5.86 -7.42 -2.47
N ARG A 87 4.65 -7.86 -2.08
CA ARG A 87 4.52 -8.98 -1.14
C ARG A 87 5.15 -10.26 -1.68
N ASN A 88 4.94 -10.58 -2.96
CA ASN A 88 5.55 -11.76 -3.57
C ASN A 88 7.08 -11.66 -3.58
N SER A 89 7.63 -10.49 -3.88
CA SER A 89 9.08 -10.24 -3.83
C SER A 89 9.62 -10.49 -2.40
N ILE A 90 9.03 -9.83 -1.40
CA ILE A 90 9.43 -9.96 0.01
C ILE A 90 9.33 -11.41 0.51
N LEU A 91 8.23 -12.12 0.22
CA LEU A 91 8.03 -13.46 0.77
C LEU A 91 8.82 -14.55 0.05
N LYS A 92 9.12 -14.38 -1.24
CA LYS A 92 9.80 -15.42 -2.03
C LYS A 92 11.30 -15.22 -2.06
N GLU A 93 11.75 -13.97 -2.08
CA GLU A 93 13.13 -13.61 -2.36
C GLU A 93 13.75 -12.79 -1.22
N TYR A 94 12.94 -12.30 -0.28
CA TYR A 94 13.38 -11.34 0.76
C TYR A 94 14.02 -10.09 0.16
N GLU A 95 13.57 -9.73 -1.04
CA GLU A 95 13.95 -8.53 -1.75
C GLU A 95 12.81 -7.51 -1.66
N SER A 96 13.17 -6.24 -1.74
CA SER A 96 12.23 -5.13 -1.84
C SER A 96 12.71 -4.23 -2.96
N ASP A 97 11.79 -3.76 -3.79
CA ASP A 97 12.08 -2.86 -4.89
C ASP A 97 12.35 -1.42 -4.41
N MET A 98 12.49 -1.17 -3.11
CA MET A 98 12.68 0.18 -2.59
C MET A 98 14.17 0.53 -2.39
N SER A 99 14.53 1.78 -2.69
CA SER A 99 15.90 2.26 -2.52
C SER A 99 16.38 2.25 -1.06
N GLU A 100 17.53 1.62 -0.82
CA GLU A 100 18.37 1.85 0.36
C GLU A 100 19.47 2.86 -0.02
N GLY A 101 19.77 3.86 0.81
CA GLY A 101 20.79 4.87 0.48
C GLY A 101 20.24 6.27 0.23
N PRO A 102 21.06 7.33 0.37
CA PRO A 102 20.70 8.68 -0.06
C PRO A 102 20.37 8.71 -1.55
N VAL A 103 19.22 9.27 -1.90
CA VAL A 103 18.76 9.31 -3.29
C VAL A 103 19.31 10.55 -3.99
N PRO A 104 20.03 10.42 -5.12
CA PRO A 104 20.45 11.57 -5.90
C PRO A 104 19.25 12.17 -6.62
N VAL A 105 19.00 13.46 -6.38
CA VAL A 105 17.96 14.22 -7.09
C VAL A 105 18.56 15.42 -7.80
N LEU A 106 17.89 15.84 -8.88
CA LEU A 106 18.21 17.07 -9.60
C LEU A 106 17.21 18.15 -9.22
N ILE A 107 17.70 19.24 -8.62
CA ILE A 107 16.88 20.41 -8.28
C ILE A 107 17.15 21.50 -9.31
N ASN A 108 16.10 21.96 -9.99
CA ASN A 108 16.15 23.19 -10.79
C ASN A 108 15.74 24.38 -9.92
N LEU A 109 16.71 25.18 -9.51
CA LEU A 109 16.50 26.41 -8.77
C LEU A 109 16.30 27.56 -9.76
N LYS A 110 15.06 28.05 -9.86
CA LYS A 110 14.75 29.26 -10.61
C LYS A 110 15.06 30.49 -9.77
N ASN A 111 16.08 31.26 -10.14
CA ASN A 111 16.27 32.57 -9.55
C ASN A 111 15.26 33.58 -10.14
N LYS A 112 14.87 34.62 -9.38
CA LYS A 112 14.03 35.73 -9.85
C LYS A 112 14.61 36.47 -11.08
N ALA A 113 15.90 36.28 -11.35
CA ALA A 113 16.60 36.80 -12.53
C ALA A 113 16.49 35.91 -13.79
N GLY A 114 15.81 34.76 -13.73
CA GLY A 114 15.57 33.89 -14.89
C GLY A 114 16.72 32.94 -15.27
N CYS A 115 17.78 32.85 -14.45
CA CYS A 115 18.78 31.79 -14.59
C CYS A 115 18.31 30.54 -13.83
N ASP A 116 18.10 29.46 -14.58
CA ASP A 116 17.88 28.12 -14.04
C ASP A 116 19.24 27.53 -13.63
N VAL A 117 19.41 27.24 -12.34
CA VAL A 117 20.57 26.51 -11.84
C VAL A 117 20.14 25.07 -11.56
N ILE A 118 20.74 24.13 -12.29
CA ILE A 118 20.55 22.70 -12.02
C ILE A 118 21.63 22.26 -11.04
N GLN A 119 21.21 21.78 -9.87
CA GLN A 119 22.11 21.22 -8.87
C GLN A 119 21.72 19.78 -8.56
N GLN A 120 22.71 18.89 -8.54
CA GLN A 120 22.55 17.56 -7.99
C GLN A 120 22.76 17.62 -6.48
N VAL A 121 21.79 17.11 -5.72
CA VAL A 121 21.89 16.96 -4.26
C VAL A 121 21.55 15.54 -3.86
N LEU A 122 22.09 15.10 -2.73
CA LEU A 122 21.67 13.88 -2.07
C LEU A 122 20.59 14.25 -1.05
N ILE A 123 19.41 13.66 -1.19
CA ILE A 123 18.36 13.78 -0.19
C ILE A 123 18.57 12.69 0.87
N GLU A 124 18.47 13.08 2.14
CA GLU A 124 18.51 12.12 3.24
C GLU A 124 17.38 11.10 3.11
N GLU A 125 17.69 9.85 3.44
CA GLU A 125 16.82 8.72 3.10
C GLU A 125 15.44 8.78 3.76
N ASN A 126 15.30 9.40 4.92
CA ASN A 126 13.97 9.52 5.54
C ASN A 126 13.08 10.57 4.86
N ILE A 127 13.64 11.42 4.00
CA ILE A 127 12.85 12.41 3.26
C ILE A 127 12.17 11.74 2.06
N TYR A 128 12.85 10.81 1.37
CA TYR A 128 12.33 10.20 0.15
C TYR A 128 12.90 8.79 -0.06
N ARG A 129 12.01 7.81 -0.22
CA ARG A 129 12.36 6.41 -0.51
C ARG A 129 11.52 5.87 -1.68
N PRO A 130 11.97 6.10 -2.93
CA PRO A 130 11.25 5.66 -4.10
C PRO A 130 11.33 4.15 -4.32
N MET A 131 10.31 3.62 -5.00
CA MET A 131 10.43 2.36 -5.72
C MET A 131 11.47 2.50 -6.83
N THR A 132 12.26 1.46 -7.04
CA THR A 132 13.38 1.42 -7.99
C THR A 132 13.01 0.76 -9.31
N SER A 133 11.82 0.16 -9.40
CA SER A 133 11.36 -0.57 -10.57
C SER A 133 9.82 -0.61 -10.64
N GLY A 134 9.30 -1.12 -11.77
CA GLY A 134 7.88 -1.35 -11.97
C GLY A 134 7.09 -0.10 -12.37
N VAL A 135 5.75 -0.21 -12.32
CA VAL A 135 4.83 0.86 -12.75
C VAL A 135 4.92 2.09 -11.82
N TYR A 136 5.37 1.88 -10.59
CA TYR A 136 5.52 2.92 -9.57
C TYR A 136 6.97 3.37 -9.38
N GLU A 137 7.87 3.11 -10.34
CA GLU A 137 9.26 3.58 -10.27
C GLU A 137 9.31 5.09 -10.01
N GLY A 138 10.06 5.50 -8.99
CA GLY A 138 10.15 6.89 -8.55
C GLY A 138 9.05 7.33 -7.59
N GLU A 139 8.02 6.54 -7.33
CA GLU A 139 7.01 6.87 -6.32
C GLU A 139 7.51 6.52 -4.92
N ASP A 140 7.26 7.41 -3.94
CA ASP A 140 7.64 7.16 -2.56
C ASP A 140 6.83 6.00 -1.96
N GLY A 141 7.50 5.05 -1.32
CA GLY A 141 6.84 3.88 -0.74
C GLY A 141 5.73 4.22 0.25
N ARG A 142 5.85 5.32 1.01
CA ARG A 142 4.79 5.76 1.94
C ARG A 142 3.54 6.21 1.21
N THR A 143 3.69 6.89 0.07
CA THR A 143 2.58 7.26 -0.81
C THR A 143 1.85 6.01 -1.31
N LEU A 144 2.58 4.98 -1.73
CA LEU A 144 1.96 3.73 -2.18
C LEU A 144 1.23 2.99 -1.05
N ILE A 145 1.74 3.03 0.17
CA ILE A 145 1.03 2.50 1.35
C ILE A 145 -0.27 3.31 1.58
N ASP A 146 -0.23 4.64 1.49
CA ASP A 146 -1.42 5.49 1.67
C ASP A 146 -2.49 5.24 0.61
N GLU A 147 -2.07 5.08 -0.65
CA GLU A 147 -2.95 4.69 -1.76
C GLU A 147 -3.54 3.28 -1.54
N ALA A 148 -2.73 2.32 -1.08
CA ALA A 148 -3.16 0.97 -0.79
C ALA A 148 -4.15 0.91 0.39
N ILE A 149 -3.93 1.71 1.44
CA ILE A 149 -4.86 1.86 2.56
C ILE A 149 -6.20 2.40 2.05
N SER A 150 -6.17 3.53 1.33
CA SER A 150 -7.37 4.18 0.77
C SER A 150 -8.13 3.24 -0.17
N TRP A 151 -7.41 2.46 -0.97
CA TRP A 151 -7.99 1.45 -1.85
C TRP A 151 -8.70 0.34 -1.05
N TRP A 152 -8.08 -0.17 0.01
CA TRP A 152 -8.69 -1.18 0.89
C TRP A 152 -9.92 -0.64 1.62
N GLU A 153 -9.86 0.57 2.17
CA GLU A 153 -11.01 1.22 2.79
C GLU A 153 -12.20 1.27 1.82
N SER A 154 -11.96 1.69 0.58
CA SER A 154 -12.99 1.70 -0.47
C SER A 154 -13.58 0.31 -0.74
N GLN A 155 -12.76 -0.75 -0.78
CA GLN A 155 -13.27 -2.11 -1.01
C GLN A 155 -14.08 -2.64 0.18
N LEU A 156 -13.60 -2.43 1.41
CA LEU A 156 -14.31 -2.87 2.62
C LEU A 156 -15.62 -2.09 2.81
N ASP A 157 -15.63 -0.80 2.49
CA ASP A 157 -16.83 0.04 2.50
C ASP A 157 -17.89 -0.46 1.52
N LYS A 158 -17.50 -0.89 0.32
CA LYS A 158 -18.44 -1.48 -0.65
C LYS A 158 -19.11 -2.72 -0.06
N LEU A 159 -18.33 -3.62 0.54
CA LEU A 159 -18.83 -4.87 1.13
C LEU A 159 -19.74 -4.62 2.35
N ASP A 160 -19.43 -3.61 3.18
CA ASP A 160 -20.29 -3.27 4.32
C ASP A 160 -21.60 -2.58 3.88
N ARG A 161 -21.65 -1.91 2.71
CA ARG A 161 -22.83 -1.20 2.20
C ARG A 161 -23.85 -2.08 1.49
N VAL A 162 -23.43 -3.18 0.86
CA VAL A 162 -24.32 -4.06 0.07
C VAL A 162 -25.48 -4.61 0.91
N ASP A 163 -25.34 -4.69 2.23
CA ASP A 163 -26.38 -5.20 3.14
C ASP A 163 -27.35 -4.12 3.68
N ALA A 164 -27.03 -2.83 3.54
CA ALA A 164 -27.91 -1.75 4.02
C ALA A 164 -29.14 -1.51 3.12
N GLY A 165 -29.29 -2.30 2.05
CA GLY A 165 -30.18 -2.05 0.92
C GLY A 165 -31.22 -3.12 0.60
N GLN A 166 -31.63 -3.97 1.54
CA GLN A 166 -32.82 -4.83 1.38
C GLN A 166 -33.95 -4.47 2.36
N PRO A 167 -34.88 -3.56 2.01
CA PRO A 167 -36.27 -3.72 2.42
C PRO A 167 -36.92 -4.77 1.51
N GLY A 168 -37.57 -5.76 2.11
CA GLY A 168 -38.26 -6.85 1.42
C GLY A 168 -39.45 -6.43 0.56
#